data_AF-A0A959C5D2-F1
#
_entry.id   AF-A0A959C5D2-F1
#
_cell.length_a   1.000
_cell.length_b   1.000
_cell.length_c   1.000
_cell.angle_alpha   90.00
_cell.angle_beta   90.00
_cell.angle_gamma   90.00
#
_symmetry.space_group_name_H-M   'P 1'
#
loop_
_entity.id
_entity.type
_entity.pdbx_description
1 polymer ?
#
loop_
_entity_poly.entity_id
_entity_poly.type
_entity_poly.pdbx_seq_one_letter_code
_entity_poly.pdbx_strand_id
1 'polypeptide(L)'
;QKAIGVVSVSTGMMGGIRAALAMQQLVLAIFGFPVPQMLPVGQVLQRFDEHGDLTDPGFEKNIGQFLRQFTWLAEAVAGKKQVLVPA
;
A
#
# COMPACT_ATOMS: atom_id res chain seq x y z
N GLN A 1 3.30 -15.20 -8.87
CA GLN A 1 3.44 -14.27 -7.73
C GLN A 1 2.84 -12.92 -8.14
N LYS A 2 2.35 -12.10 -7.20
CA LYS A 2 1.75 -10.78 -7.46
C LYS A 2 2.46 -9.71 -6.62
N ALA A 3 2.44 -8.47 -7.09
CA ALA A 3 2.82 -7.32 -6.28
C ALA A 3 1.77 -7.08 -5.18
N ILE A 4 2.20 -6.78 -3.97
CA ILE A 4 1.33 -6.54 -2.82
C ILE A 4 1.77 -5.28 -2.09
N GLY A 5 0.87 -4.30 -1.98
CA GLY A 5 1.04 -3.11 -1.17
C GLY A 5 0.38 -3.28 0.20
N VAL A 6 0.93 -2.65 1.23
CA VAL A 6 0.41 -2.71 2.59
C VAL A 6 -0.09 -1.33 3.02
N VAL A 7 -1.36 -1.28 3.38
CA VAL A 7 -2.04 -0.11 3.95
C VAL A 7 -2.54 -0.50 5.34
N SER A 8 -2.35 0.37 6.33
CA SER A 8 -2.86 0.16 7.68
C SER A 8 -3.55 1.42 8.18
N VAL A 9 -4.58 1.27 9.01
CA VAL A 9 -5.40 2.38 9.49
C VAL A 9 -5.47 2.33 11.01
N SER A 10 -5.38 3.50 11.65
CA SER A 10 -5.60 3.64 13.08
C SER A 10 -6.11 5.03 13.44
N THR A 11 -6.87 5.11 14.54
CA THR A 11 -7.20 6.38 15.20
C THR A 11 -5.98 7.03 15.87
N GLY A 12 -4.93 6.25 16.17
CA GLY A 12 -3.68 6.75 16.73
C GLY A 12 -2.72 7.35 15.69
N MET A 13 -1.75 8.14 16.15
CA MET A 13 -0.79 8.89 15.31
C MET A 13 0.03 8.00 14.36
N MET A 14 0.40 6.79 14.79
CA MET A 14 1.31 5.92 14.04
C MET A 14 0.63 5.08 12.93
N GLY A 15 -0.69 5.20 12.75
CA GLY A 15 -1.39 4.56 11.63
C GLY A 15 -1.26 3.04 11.56
N GLY A 16 -1.08 2.35 12.69
CA GLY A 16 -0.97 0.89 12.72
C GLY A 16 0.35 0.33 12.20
N ILE A 17 1.45 1.11 12.21
CA ILE A 17 2.74 0.73 11.60
C ILE A 17 3.28 -0.67 11.99
N ARG A 18 3.00 -1.15 13.21
CA ARG A 18 3.39 -2.51 13.63
C ARG A 18 2.61 -3.61 12.90
N ALA A 19 1.30 -3.39 12.69
CA ALA A 19 0.49 -4.31 11.89
C ALA A 19 0.95 -4.27 10.42
N ALA A 20 1.28 -3.09 9.89
CA ALA A 20 1.84 -2.96 8.54
C ALA A 20 3.15 -3.74 8.37
N LEU A 21 4.05 -3.67 9.35
CA LEU A 21 5.30 -4.43 9.34
C LEU A 21 5.04 -5.95 9.36
N ALA A 22 4.10 -6.42 10.18
CA ALA A 22 3.72 -7.83 10.19
C ALA A 22 3.12 -8.28 8.85
N MET A 23 2.33 -7.42 8.20
CA MET A 23 1.80 -7.70 6.85
C MET A 23 2.91 -7.74 5.79
N GLN A 24 3.93 -6.88 5.87
CA GLN A 24 5.11 -6.97 5.01
C GLN A 24 5.83 -8.33 5.14
N GLN A 25 5.98 -8.82 6.38
CA GLN A 25 6.55 -10.15 6.62
C GLN A 25 5.66 -11.26 6.04
N LEU A 26 4.34 -11.14 6.16
CA LEU A 26 3.39 -12.09 5.55
C LEU A 26 3.51 -12.10 4.03
N VAL A 27 3.63 -10.94 3.38
CA VAL A 27 3.83 -10.84 1.92
C VAL A 27 5.05 -11.63 1.49
N LEU A 28 6.16 -11.51 2.22
CA LEU A 28 7.38 -12.28 1.97
C LEU A 28 7.14 -13.79 2.18
N ALA A 29 6.45 -14.16 3.27
CA ALA A 29 6.17 -15.56 3.60
C ALA A 29 5.31 -16.29 2.54
N ILE A 30 4.43 -15.56 1.83
CA ILE A 30 3.59 -16.12 0.77
C ILE A 30 4.19 -15.95 -0.64
N PHE A 31 5.49 -15.64 -0.74
CA PHE A 31 6.21 -15.42 -1.99
C PHE A 31 5.60 -14.29 -2.85
N GLY A 32 5.01 -13.27 -2.21
CA GLY A 32 4.57 -12.04 -2.87
C GLY A 32 5.75 -11.10 -3.16
N PHE A 33 5.53 -10.12 -4.03
CA PHE A 33 6.48 -9.02 -4.24
C PHE A 33 6.02 -7.80 -3.44
N PRO A 34 6.62 -7.50 -2.27
CA PRO A 34 6.19 -6.38 -1.46
C PRO A 34 6.56 -5.05 -2.12
N VAL A 35 5.63 -4.08 -2.08
CA VAL A 35 6.01 -2.67 -2.26
C VAL A 35 6.74 -2.21 -0.98
N PRO A 36 7.99 -1.71 -1.07
CA PRO A 36 8.75 -1.29 0.12
C PRO A 36 8.09 -0.14 0.88
N GLN A 37 7.46 0.79 0.16
CA GLN A 37 6.71 1.90 0.73
C GLN A 37 5.35 1.40 1.25
N MET A 38 5.16 1.42 2.57
CA MET A 38 3.86 1.20 3.22
C MET A 38 3.05 2.51 3.27
N LEU A 39 1.73 2.39 3.46
CA LEU A 39 0.83 3.53 3.71
C LEU A 39 0.12 3.40 5.07
N PRO A 40 0.77 3.79 6.18
CA PRO A 40 0.11 3.90 7.48
C PRO A 40 -0.74 5.19 7.55
N VAL A 41 -2.05 5.00 7.71
CA VAL A 41 -3.05 6.06 7.87
C VAL A 41 -3.28 6.29 9.37
N GLY A 42 -2.55 7.23 9.95
CA GLY A 42 -2.75 7.66 11.34
C GLY A 42 -3.86 8.70 11.45
N GLN A 43 -4.44 8.86 12.64
CA GLN A 43 -5.45 9.91 12.89
C GLN A 43 -6.57 9.88 11.83
N VAL A 44 -7.09 8.68 11.52
CA VAL A 44 -8.01 8.50 10.39
C VAL A 44 -9.28 9.35 10.51
N LEU A 45 -9.79 9.55 11.73
CA LEU A 45 -10.98 10.35 12.00
C LEU A 45 -10.77 11.84 11.72
N GLN A 46 -9.52 12.31 11.63
CA GLN A 46 -9.17 13.69 11.28
C GLN A 46 -8.83 13.84 9.80
N ARG A 47 -8.68 12.72 9.06
CA ARG A 47 -8.25 12.71 7.66
C ARG A 47 -9.38 12.50 6.68
N PHE A 48 -10.50 11.95 7.14
CA PHE A 48 -11.67 11.66 6.33
C PHE A 48 -12.90 12.24 6.99
N ASP A 49 -13.83 12.75 6.19
CA ASP A 49 -15.13 13.19 6.70
C ASP A 49 -16.12 12.01 6.84
N GLU A 50 -17.36 12.34 7.24
CA GLU A 50 -18.45 11.39 7.41
C GLU A 50 -18.96 10.76 6.11
N HIS A 51 -18.62 11.33 4.96
CA HIS A 51 -18.90 10.77 3.63
C HIS A 51 -17.76 9.87 3.14
N GLY A 52 -16.62 9.86 3.86
CA GLY A 52 -15.43 9.10 3.50
C GLY A 52 -14.51 9.84 2.54
N ASP A 53 -14.72 11.13 2.33
CA ASP A 53 -13.87 11.95 1.48
C ASP A 53 -12.62 12.39 2.25
N LEU A 54 -11.48 12.37 1.57
CA LEU A 54 -10.21 12.78 2.15
C LEU A 54 -10.18 14.31 2.35
N THR A 55 -9.97 14.75 3.58
CA THR A 55 -9.94 16.18 3.95
C THR A 55 -8.54 16.74 4.17
N ASP A 56 -7.51 15.89 4.19
CA ASP A 56 -6.09 16.25 4.36
C ASP A 56 -5.34 16.25 3.01
N PRO A 57 -5.09 17.42 2.39
CA PRO A 57 -4.37 17.50 1.11
C PRO A 57 -2.91 17.04 1.22
N GLY A 58 -2.31 17.16 2.40
CA GLY A 58 -0.97 16.63 2.66
C GLY A 58 -0.95 15.11 2.57
N PHE A 59 -2.00 14.46 3.04
CA PHE A 59 -2.13 13.00 2.96
C PHE A 59 -2.46 12.51 1.55
N GLU A 60 -3.14 13.31 0.73
CA GLU A 60 -3.41 13.01 -0.68
C GLU A 60 -2.10 12.73 -1.45
N LYS A 61 -1.07 13.53 -1.21
CA LYS A 61 0.27 13.33 -1.79
C LYS A 61 0.87 11.98 -1.41
N ASN A 62 0.69 11.54 -0.17
CA ASN A 62 1.20 10.26 0.33
C ASN A 62 0.47 9.08 -0.34
N ILE A 63 -0.86 9.17 -0.47
CA ILE A 63 -1.66 8.20 -1.21
C ILE A 63 -1.19 8.13 -2.67
N GLY A 64 -1.04 9.28 -3.32
CA GLY A 64 -0.56 9.35 -4.71
C GLY A 64 0.83 8.75 -4.89
N GLN A 65 1.77 9.00 -3.96
CA GLN A 65 3.10 8.38 -4.01
C GLN A 65 3.03 6.86 -3.86
N PHE A 66 2.25 6.37 -2.91
CA PHE A 66 2.04 4.93 -2.72
C PHE A 66 1.45 4.27 -3.96
N LEU A 67 0.35 4.83 -4.50
CA LEU A 67 -0.33 4.28 -5.68
C LEU A 67 0.58 4.26 -6.91
N ARG A 68 1.39 5.31 -7.13
CA ARG A 68 2.38 5.33 -8.22
C ARG A 68 3.39 4.19 -8.09
N GLN A 69 3.95 3.99 -6.90
CA GLN A 69 4.94 2.93 -6.66
C GLN A 69 4.33 1.53 -6.75
N PHE A 70 3.12 1.34 -6.20
CA PHE A 70 2.39 0.08 -6.29
C PHE A 70 2.07 -0.28 -7.73
N THR A 71 1.52 0.67 -8.49
CA THR A 71 1.13 0.46 -9.89
C THR A 71 2.36 0.12 -10.74
N TRP A 72 3.44 0.88 -10.60
CA TRP A 72 4.70 0.59 -11.29
C TRP A 72 5.21 -0.83 -11.02
N LEU A 73 5.24 -1.26 -9.76
CA LEU A 73 5.69 -2.61 -9.41
C LEU A 73 4.74 -3.68 -9.95
N ALA A 74 3.43 -3.46 -9.85
CA ALA A 74 2.41 -4.37 -10.34
C ALA A 74 2.51 -4.58 -11.86
N GLU A 75 2.66 -3.49 -12.61
CA GLU A 75 2.85 -3.50 -14.06
C GLU A 75 4.14 -4.21 -14.46
N ALA A 76 5.26 -3.90 -13.79
CA ALA A 76 6.55 -4.53 -14.05
C ALA A 76 6.50 -6.05 -13.82
N VAL A 77 5.90 -6.49 -12.70
CA VAL A 77 5.73 -7.92 -12.39
C VAL A 77 4.82 -8.59 -13.39
N ALA A 78 3.69 -7.96 -13.76
CA ALA A 78 2.76 -8.51 -14.73
C ALA A 78 3.40 -8.65 -16.12
N GLY A 79 4.07 -7.61 -16.61
CA GLY A 79 4.74 -7.61 -17.90
C GLY A 79 5.84 -8.66 -17.99
N LYS A 80 6.68 -8.81 -16.94
CA LYS A 80 7.70 -9.88 -16.91
C LYS A 80 7.09 -11.27 -16.88
N LYS A 81 5.98 -11.47 -16.17
CA LYS A 81 5.30 -12.76 -16.11
C LYS A 81 4.71 -13.16 -17.47
N GLN A 82 4.16 -12.22 -18.22
CA GLN A 82 3.66 -12.48 -19.58
C GLN A 82 4.78 -12.91 -20.54
N VAL A 83 5.99 -12.34 -20.42
CA VAL A 83 7.14 -12.75 -21.22
C VAL A 83 7.61 -14.17 -20.89
N LEU A 84 7.54 -14.57 -19.61
CA LEU A 84 8.00 -15.88 -19.14
C LEU A 84 7.00 -17.02 -19.38
N VAL A 85 5.72 -16.70 -19.61
CA VAL A 85 4.68 -17.67 -19.94
C VAL A 85 4.03 -17.21 -21.25
N PRO A 86 4.64 -17.52 -22.41
CA PRO A 86 3.99 -17.30 -23.70
C PRO A 86 2.68 -18.10 -23.72
N ALA A 87 1.59 -17.44 -24.11
CA ALA A 87 0.27 -18.06 -24.26
C ALA A 87 0.28 -19.17 -25.32
#